data_AF-A0A350TMF2-F1
#
_entry.id   AF-A0A350TMF2-F1
#
_cell.length_a   1.000
_cell.length_b   1.000
_cell.length_c   1.000
_cell.angle_alpha   90.00
_cell.angle_beta   90.00
_cell.angle_gamma   90.00
#
_symmetry.space_group_name_H-M   'P 1'
#
loop_
_entity.id
_entity.type
_entity.pdbx_description
1 polymer ?
#
loop_
_entity_poly.entity_id
_entity_poly.type
_entity_poly.pdbx_seq_one_letter_code
_entity_poly.pdbx_strand_id
1 'polypeptide(L)'
;MTLDQFYRAVGGTAAEAAPRLGGADHALRFLRLFPLDDSFPQLSEALGRGDVQTAFRAAHTLKGVAANLGLERLRALASDMTECLRRGDLSGAQARLAETETAYRRVLAALEELK
;
A
#
# COMPACT_ATOMS: atom_id res chain seq x y z
N MET A 1 -14.23 14.17 2.95
CA MET A 1 -12.84 14.48 2.57
C MET A 1 -12.77 14.68 1.05
N THR A 2 -11.91 15.57 0.55
CA THR A 2 -11.63 15.73 -0.90
C THR A 2 -10.49 14.82 -1.36
N LEU A 3 -10.31 14.63 -2.68
CA LEU A 3 -9.21 13.84 -3.23
C LEU A 3 -7.83 14.39 -2.82
N ASP A 4 -7.65 15.71 -2.76
CA ASP A 4 -6.41 16.34 -2.28
C ASP A 4 -6.16 16.10 -0.78
N GLN A 5 -7.21 16.09 0.03
CA GLN A 5 -7.10 15.78 1.45
C GLN A 5 -6.76 14.30 1.66
N PHE A 6 -7.35 13.41 0.85
CA PHE A 6 -7.02 11.99 0.84
C PHE A 6 -5.54 11.77 0.57
N TYR A 7 -5.02 12.29 -0.55
CA TYR A 7 -3.63 12.07 -0.92
C TYR A 7 -2.65 12.63 0.11
N ARG A 8 -2.92 13.82 0.66
CA ARG A 8 -2.11 14.37 1.76
C ARG A 8 -2.11 13.47 3.01
N ALA A 9 -3.26 12.88 3.35
CA ALA A 9 -3.38 11.99 4.51
C ALA A 9 -2.59 10.68 4.37
N VAL A 10 -2.28 10.25 3.13
CA VAL A 10 -1.52 9.03 2.81
C VAL A 10 -0.11 9.30 2.29
N GLY A 11 0.35 10.55 2.37
CA GLY A 11 1.72 10.97 2.04
C GLY A 11 1.98 11.29 0.58
N GLY A 12 0.95 11.46 -0.25
CA GLY A 12 1.06 11.81 -1.67
C GLY A 12 0.33 13.10 -2.06
N THR A 13 0.20 13.36 -3.36
CA THR A 13 -0.54 14.50 -3.90
C THR A 13 -1.48 14.07 -5.04
N ALA A 14 -2.67 14.69 -5.13
CA ALA A 14 -3.58 14.39 -6.25
C ALA A 14 -3.01 14.91 -7.59
N ALA A 15 -2.24 16.00 -7.55
CA ALA A 15 -1.57 16.57 -8.73
C ALA A 15 -0.61 15.57 -9.40
N GLU A 16 0.06 14.70 -8.63
CA GLU A 16 0.95 13.68 -9.16
C GLU A 16 0.23 12.37 -9.49
N ALA A 17 -0.79 12.00 -8.71
CA ALA A 17 -1.46 10.71 -8.86
C ALA A 17 -2.60 10.73 -9.89
N ALA A 18 -3.45 11.76 -9.87
CA ALA A 18 -4.65 11.80 -10.70
C ALA A 18 -4.34 11.80 -12.21
N PRO A 19 -3.38 12.58 -12.74
CA PRO A 19 -3.09 12.56 -14.18
C PRO A 19 -2.64 11.18 -14.69
N ARG A 20 -1.85 10.44 -13.91
CA ARG A 20 -1.40 9.08 -14.26
C ARG A 20 -2.55 8.06 -14.30
N LEU A 21 -3.62 8.32 -13.56
CA LEU A 21 -4.82 7.49 -13.48
C LEU A 21 -5.92 7.93 -14.44
N GLY A 22 -5.69 8.93 -15.30
CA GLY A 22 -6.69 9.44 -16.25
C GLY A 22 -7.57 10.58 -15.70
N GLY A 23 -7.14 11.26 -14.64
CA GLY A 23 -7.84 12.37 -14.00
C GLY A 23 -8.52 12.00 -12.68
N ALA A 24 -9.10 12.99 -12.01
CA ALA A 24 -9.65 12.85 -10.65
C ALA A 24 -10.75 11.78 -10.54
N ASP A 25 -11.67 11.73 -11.51
CA ASP A 25 -12.79 10.77 -11.49
C ASP A 25 -12.33 9.32 -11.67
N HIS A 26 -11.32 9.09 -12.51
CA HIS A 26 -10.73 7.76 -12.68
C HIS A 26 -9.89 7.37 -11.47
N ALA A 27 -9.11 8.30 -10.92
CA ALA A 27 -8.37 8.08 -9.68
C ALA A 27 -9.31 7.66 -8.53
N LEU A 28 -10.43 8.35 -8.34
CA LEU A 28 -11.42 7.99 -7.32
C LEU A 28 -11.99 6.59 -7.54
N ARG A 29 -12.30 6.22 -8.79
CA ARG A 29 -12.77 4.87 -9.13
C ARG A 29 -11.76 3.78 -8.78
N PHE A 30 -10.49 3.98 -9.15
CA PHE A 30 -9.44 2.99 -8.84
C PHE A 30 -9.12 2.90 -7.35
N LEU A 31 -9.10 4.04 -6.64
CA LEU A 31 -8.92 4.07 -5.19
C LEU A 31 -9.99 3.27 -4.45
N ARG A 32 -11.25 3.29 -4.92
CA ARG A 32 -12.34 2.49 -4.36
C ARG A 32 -12.18 0.98 -4.55
N LEU A 33 -11.29 0.53 -5.44
CA LEU A 33 -10.98 -0.88 -5.62
C LEU A 33 -9.89 -1.37 -4.64
N PHE A 34 -9.15 -0.47 -4.00
CA PHE A 34 -8.06 -0.82 -3.09
C PHE A 34 -8.47 -1.79 -1.96
N PRO A 35 -9.65 -1.66 -1.30
CA PRO A 35 -10.05 -2.61 -0.26
C PRO A 35 -10.30 -4.05 -0.76
N LEU A 36 -10.40 -4.26 -2.08
CA LEU A 36 -10.55 -5.58 -2.68
C LEU A 36 -9.20 -6.29 -2.89
N ASP A 37 -8.08 -5.57 -2.75
CA ASP A 37 -6.75 -6.15 -2.80
C ASP A 37 -6.38 -6.79 -1.45
N ASP A 38 -5.98 -8.06 -1.50
CA ASP A 38 -5.67 -8.90 -0.36
C ASP A 38 -4.16 -9.04 -0.11
N SER A 39 -3.33 -8.27 -0.81
CA SER A 39 -1.87 -8.39 -0.72
C SER A 39 -1.31 -8.06 0.67
N PHE A 40 -1.90 -7.11 1.41
CA PHE A 40 -1.47 -6.83 2.79
C PHE A 40 -1.86 -7.94 3.78
N PRO A 41 -3.12 -8.43 3.83
CA PRO A 41 -3.47 -9.59 4.63
C PRO A 41 -2.59 -10.82 4.34
N GLN A 42 -2.36 -11.14 3.06
CA GLN A 42 -1.50 -12.24 2.64
C GLN A 42 -0.04 -12.04 3.10
N LEU A 43 0.47 -10.81 3.02
CA LEU A 43 1.81 -10.46 3.51
C LEU A 43 1.93 -10.72 5.01
N SER A 44 0.99 -10.19 5.81
CA SER A 44 0.99 -10.35 7.26
C SER A 44 0.95 -11.83 7.68
N GLU A 45 0.07 -12.60 7.04
CA GLU A 45 -0.08 -14.03 7.31
C GLU A 45 1.17 -14.83 6.92
N ALA A 46 1.76 -14.56 5.76
CA ALA A 46 2.98 -15.24 5.30
C ALA A 46 4.18 -14.94 6.20
N LEU A 47 4.33 -13.69 6.67
CA LEU A 47 5.36 -13.33 7.65
C LEU A 47 5.19 -14.08 8.98
N GLY A 48 3.94 -14.26 9.43
CA GLY A 48 3.62 -15.02 10.65
C GLY A 48 3.96 -16.51 10.54
N ARG A 49 3.86 -17.08 9.33
CA ARG A 49 4.27 -18.48 9.04
C ARG A 49 5.75 -18.64 8.69
N GLY A 50 6.50 -17.56 8.56
CA GLY A 50 7.88 -17.59 8.05
C GLY A 50 8.01 -17.99 6.58
N ASP A 51 6.93 -17.90 5.81
CA ASP A 51 6.93 -18.19 4.37
C ASP A 51 7.46 -16.99 3.59
N VAL A 52 8.80 -16.95 3.43
CA VAL A 52 9.51 -15.87 2.76
C VAL A 52 9.05 -15.69 1.30
N GLN A 53 8.78 -16.77 0.57
CA GLN A 53 8.42 -16.68 -0.84
C GLN A 53 7.03 -16.09 -1.05
N THR A 54 6.06 -16.49 -0.24
CA THR A 54 4.70 -15.91 -0.29
C THR A 54 4.71 -14.48 0.23
N ALA A 55 5.44 -14.20 1.32
CA ALA A 55 5.59 -12.84 1.83
C ALA A 55 6.22 -11.91 0.77
N PHE A 56 7.27 -12.36 0.07
CA PHE A 56 7.91 -11.58 -0.98
C PHE A 56 6.92 -11.21 -2.10
N ARG A 57 6.15 -12.20 -2.60
CA ARG A 57 5.16 -11.97 -3.65
C ARG A 57 4.09 -11.00 -3.20
N ALA A 58 3.56 -11.17 -1.99
CA ALA A 58 2.54 -10.31 -1.42
C ALA A 58 3.05 -8.86 -1.23
N ALA A 59 4.25 -8.67 -0.66
CA ALA A 59 4.87 -7.34 -0.54
C ALA A 59 5.12 -6.68 -1.90
N HIS A 60 5.54 -7.46 -2.89
CA HIS A 60 5.78 -6.96 -4.24
C HIS A 60 4.48 -6.49 -4.93
N THR A 61 3.39 -7.26 -4.79
CA THR A 61 2.06 -6.86 -5.27
C THR A 61 1.59 -5.59 -4.56
N LEU A 62 1.66 -5.54 -3.22
CA LEU A 62 1.26 -4.38 -2.43
C LEU A 62 2.02 -3.11 -2.86
N LYS A 63 3.34 -3.23 -3.09
CA LYS A 63 4.18 -2.15 -3.61
C LYS A 63 3.65 -1.63 -4.95
N GLY A 64 3.31 -2.54 -5.87
CA GLY A 64 2.78 -2.18 -7.20
C GLY A 64 1.44 -1.48 -7.12
N VAL A 65 0.50 -2.02 -6.34
CA VAL A 65 -0.82 -1.42 -6.10
C VAL A 65 -0.67 -0.02 -5.50
N ALA A 66 0.14 0.12 -4.46
CA ALA A 66 0.38 1.41 -3.82
C ALA A 66 1.05 2.43 -4.76
N ALA A 67 1.99 2.00 -5.61
CA ALA A 67 2.65 2.87 -6.59
C ALA A 67 1.68 3.38 -7.67
N ASN A 68 0.84 2.49 -8.19
CA ASN A 68 -0.16 2.82 -9.22
C ASN A 68 -1.20 3.80 -8.68
N LEU A 69 -1.62 3.61 -7.44
CA LEU A 69 -2.62 4.45 -6.77
C LEU A 69 -2.04 5.70 -6.11
N GLY A 70 -0.72 5.94 -6.16
CA GLY A 70 -0.10 7.11 -5.53
C GLY A 70 -0.14 7.11 -4.00
N LEU A 71 -0.22 5.93 -3.37
CA LEU A 71 -0.26 5.74 -1.92
C LEU A 71 1.17 5.74 -1.35
N GLU A 72 1.84 6.89 -1.42
CA GLU A 72 3.30 6.98 -1.34
C GLU A 72 3.90 6.42 -0.04
N ARG A 73 3.27 6.68 1.12
CA ARG A 73 3.74 6.13 2.39
C ARG A 73 3.71 4.60 2.40
N LEU A 74 2.61 4.02 1.93
CA LEU A 74 2.43 2.58 1.85
C LEU A 74 3.37 1.96 0.80
N ARG A 75 3.56 2.63 -0.33
CA ARG A 75 4.50 2.23 -1.39
C ARG A 75 5.91 2.10 -0.86
N ALA A 76 6.41 3.10 -0.12
CA ALA A 76 7.75 3.10 0.43
C ALA A 76 7.97 1.91 1.40
N LEU A 77 7.04 1.72 2.33
CA LEU A 77 7.10 0.63 3.31
C LEU A 77 7.02 -0.76 2.66
N ALA A 78 6.09 -0.94 1.71
CA ALA A 78 5.99 -2.18 0.94
C ALA A 78 7.25 -2.45 0.09
N SER A 79 7.88 -1.39 -0.43
CA SER A 79 9.15 -1.50 -1.14
C SER A 79 10.28 -1.97 -0.23
N ASP A 80 10.41 -1.39 0.96
CA ASP A 80 11.44 -1.82 1.91
C ASP A 80 11.24 -3.27 2.34
N MET A 81 10.00 -3.68 2.63
CA MET A 81 9.67 -5.08 2.93
C MET A 81 10.01 -6.00 1.75
N THR A 82 9.72 -5.58 0.51
CA THR A 82 10.07 -6.33 -0.71
C THR A 82 11.59 -6.56 -0.78
N GLU A 83 12.40 -5.54 -0.48
CA GLU A 83 13.86 -5.67 -0.56
C GLU A 83 14.46 -6.50 0.58
N CYS A 84 13.91 -6.45 1.79
CA CYS A 84 14.25 -7.40 2.86
C CYS A 84 13.96 -8.83 2.42
N LEU A 85 12.73 -9.10 1.96
CA LEU A 85 12.28 -10.43 1.58
C LEU A 85 13.02 -10.97 0.35
N ARG A 86 13.41 -10.10 -0.60
CA ARG A 86 14.26 -10.46 -1.75
C ARG A 86 15.59 -11.09 -1.31
N ARG A 87 16.13 -10.64 -0.19
CA ARG A 87 17.40 -11.12 0.38
C ARG A 87 17.21 -12.27 1.37
N GLY A 88 15.97 -12.71 1.60
CA GLY A 88 15.63 -13.69 2.62
C GLY A 88 15.64 -13.13 4.05
N ASP A 89 15.71 -11.81 4.23
CA ASP A 89 15.71 -11.16 5.55
C ASP A 89 14.27 -11.04 6.08
N LEU A 90 13.78 -12.14 6.66
CA LEU A 90 12.46 -12.21 7.25
C LEU A 90 12.34 -11.28 8.47
N SER A 91 13.36 -11.22 9.32
CA SER A 91 13.38 -10.40 10.53
C SER A 91 13.29 -8.91 10.20
N GLY A 92 14.02 -8.44 9.19
CA GLY A 92 13.93 -7.07 8.71
C GLY A 92 12.56 -6.74 8.12
N ALA A 93 11.92 -7.69 7.43
CA ALA A 93 10.55 -7.50 6.95
C ALA A 93 9.54 -7.42 8.12
N GLN A 94 9.64 -8.32 9.11
CA GLN A 94 8.79 -8.32 10.31
C GLN A 94 8.93 -7.02 11.12
N ALA A 95 10.14 -6.47 11.24
CA ALA A 95 10.37 -5.20 11.93
C ALA A 95 9.60 -4.01 11.32
N ARG A 96 9.20 -4.10 10.04
CA ARG A 96 8.43 -3.06 9.32
C ARG A 96 6.93 -3.30 9.33
N LEU A 97 6.47 -4.49 9.75
CA LEU A 97 5.07 -4.90 9.61
C LEU A 97 4.10 -3.95 10.30
N ALA A 98 4.39 -3.53 11.54
CA ALA A 98 3.50 -2.65 12.31
C ALA A 98 3.33 -1.26 11.66
N GLU A 99 4.40 -0.72 11.09
CA GLU A 99 4.36 0.57 10.38
C GLU A 99 3.61 0.44 9.05
N THR A 100 3.84 -0.64 8.30
CA THR A 100 3.10 -0.96 7.07
C THR A 100 1.61 -1.13 7.35
N GLU A 101 1.25 -1.83 8.43
CA GLU A 101 -0.13 -2.02 8.86
C GLU A 101 -0.81 -0.69 9.20
N THR A 102 -0.09 0.19 9.89
CA THR A 102 -0.59 1.53 10.23
C THR A 102 -0.85 2.35 8.96
N ALA A 103 0.08 2.32 8.00
CA ALA A 103 -0.09 3.00 6.72
C ALA A 103 -1.26 2.41 5.92
N TYR A 104 -1.38 1.08 5.86
CA TYR A 104 -2.48 0.38 5.20
C TYR A 104 -3.85 0.75 5.79
N ARG A 105 -3.98 0.68 7.12
CA ARG A 105 -5.21 1.11 7.83
C ARG A 105 -5.52 2.59 7.62
N ARG A 106 -4.50 3.45 7.54
CA ARG A 106 -4.70 4.87 7.26
C ARG A 106 -5.30 5.09 5.87
N VAL A 107 -4.87 4.32 4.86
CA VAL A 107 -5.48 4.36 3.53
C VAL A 107 -6.96 3.96 3.61
N LEU A 108 -7.28 2.85 4.27
CA LEU A 108 -8.67 2.39 4.40
C LEU A 108 -9.57 3.42 5.09
N ALA A 109 -9.16 3.94 6.24
CA ALA A 109 -9.90 4.97 6.97
C ALA A 109 -10.08 6.25 6.12
N ALA A 110 -9.04 6.65 5.39
CA ALA A 110 -9.13 7.78 4.47
C ALA A 110 -10.12 7.50 3.33
N LEU A 111 -10.17 6.29 2.76
CA LEU A 111 -11.14 5.94 1.73
C LEU A 111 -12.59 6.02 2.23
N GLU A 112 -12.85 5.63 3.48
CA GLU A 112 -14.18 5.74 4.10
C GLU A 112 -14.67 7.20 4.22
N GLU A 113 -13.75 8.13 4.47
CA GLU A 113 -14.05 9.56 4.58
C GLU A 113 -14.13 10.28 3.21
N LEU A 114 -13.66 9.63 2.13
CA LEU A 114 -13.62 10.16 0.77
C LEU A 114 -14.96 9.94 0.05
N LYS A 115 -15.78 11.00 0.01
CA LYS A 115 -17.12 10.99 -0.62
C LYS A 115 -17.03 11.07 -2.14
#